data_AF-A0A6L5EVH6-F1
#
_entry.id   AF-A0A6L5EVH6-F1
#
_cell.length_a   1.000
_cell.length_b   1.000
_cell.length_c   1.000
_cell.angle_alpha   90.00
_cell.angle_beta   90.00
_cell.angle_gamma   90.00
#
_symmetry.space_group_name_H-M   'P 1'
#
loop_
_entity.id
_entity.type
_entity.pdbx_description
1 polymer ?
#
loop_
_entity_poly.entity_id
_entity_poly.type
_entity_poly.pdbx_seq_one_letter_code
_entity_poly.pdbx_strand_id
1 'polypeptide(L)'
;MPHPAGRGLRSVTRPAATTPGRLTLIAVGLIVLTTLAALTAWLAVRDRDHTLTELTERREPLAVAAQQVYRALSDADATAASAFLSTGGEPEELRVRYENDVAMAGSSLGRAASDPAASEAMAAQIDVIGRQLPVYTGLVETARANNRQGFPVGASYLREASALMRSEILPAAERLYRVDTARVAERQHDAGGFPALAAVVVAALLAALVATQLYLTRLTNRTLNIGLLVATVAIVLGVLWSTAAVTTQSALTGSGRRDGTEQVDLLVKARIAALKSRADETLTLVARGEGGGYEAEFARLTSRLAGEDGTGGWLAEVAADAEDETPLADQVAAAQHSAARWLRTHATVRELDEAGDYGDAVRLAIDADRPDGATAAFLALDDHLRAAIDAARQSFFDDTTNASRALTLLASGWIVLGVVAALGVGAGITQRLREYR
;
A
#
# COMPACT_ATOMS: atom_id res chain seq x y z
N MET A 1 39.28 43.37 54.01
CA MET A 1 39.03 43.98 52.68
C MET A 1 37.88 43.26 52.01
N PRO A 2 36.71 43.88 51.78
CA PRO A 2 35.65 43.24 51.01
C PRO A 2 35.59 43.76 49.57
N HIS A 3 35.65 42.83 48.61
CA HIS A 3 35.33 43.07 47.20
C HIS A 3 33.80 43.15 47.01
N PRO A 4 33.26 44.14 46.26
CA PRO A 4 31.83 44.20 45.98
C PRO A 4 31.47 43.25 44.82
N ALA A 5 30.80 42.15 45.15
CA ALA A 5 29.99 41.38 44.20
C ALA A 5 28.61 42.02 44.08
N GLY A 6 28.13 42.24 42.85
CA GLY A 6 26.72 42.56 42.59
C GLY A 6 26.47 43.74 41.65
N ARG A 7 26.81 43.61 40.37
CA ARG A 7 26.35 44.56 39.32
C ARG A 7 25.96 43.93 37.98
N GLY A 8 25.64 42.63 37.94
CA GLY A 8 25.42 41.89 36.69
C GLY A 8 23.98 41.71 36.20
N LEU A 9 22.94 41.91 37.03
CA LEU A 9 21.59 41.41 36.72
C LEU A 9 20.45 42.44 36.76
N ARG A 10 20.75 43.74 36.65
CA ARG A 10 19.72 44.81 36.65
C ARG A 10 19.62 45.64 35.36
N SER A 11 20.15 45.17 34.23
CA SER A 11 20.14 45.93 32.98
C SER A 11 19.08 45.49 31.94
N VAL A 12 18.34 44.41 32.16
CA VAL A 12 17.38 43.91 31.15
C VAL A 12 15.99 44.58 31.22
N THR A 13 15.61 45.20 32.33
CA THR A 13 14.23 45.73 32.51
C THR A 13 14.06 47.24 32.29
N ARG A 14 15.12 47.99 31.92
CA ARG A 14 15.03 49.44 31.67
C ARG A 14 14.71 49.94 30.25
N PRO A 15 14.60 49.13 29.17
CA PRO A 15 14.12 49.64 27.88
C PRO A 15 12.60 49.53 27.66
N ALA A 16 11.78 49.11 28.63
CA ALA A 16 10.32 48.99 28.42
C ALA A 16 9.56 50.34 28.45
N ALA A 17 10.21 51.41 28.93
CA ALA A 17 9.59 52.73 29.11
C ALA A 17 9.89 53.72 27.97
N THR A 18 10.83 53.44 27.07
CA THR A 18 11.19 54.32 25.95
C THR A 18 10.74 53.71 24.62
N THR A 19 10.21 54.54 23.72
CA THR A 19 9.73 54.15 22.38
C THR A 19 10.73 53.28 21.59
N PRO A 20 12.06 53.50 21.65
CA PRO A 20 13.05 52.65 20.97
C PRO A 20 13.17 51.24 21.57
N GLY A 21 13.01 51.09 22.89
CA GLY A 21 13.17 49.81 23.57
C GLY A 21 11.96 48.88 23.41
N ARG A 22 10.77 49.44 23.19
CA ARG A 22 9.58 48.65 22.78
C ARG A 22 9.71 48.12 21.36
N LEU A 23 10.29 48.90 20.44
CA LEU A 23 10.50 48.48 19.05
C LEU A 23 11.54 47.37 18.92
N THR A 24 12.60 47.39 19.72
CA THR A 24 13.59 46.28 19.74
C THR A 24 13.00 45.00 20.33
N LEU A 25 12.14 45.09 21.34
CA LEU A 25 11.48 43.91 21.93
C LEU A 25 10.49 43.25 20.95
N ILE A 26 9.75 44.06 20.19
CA ILE A 26 8.89 43.59 19.08
C ILE A 26 9.73 42.95 17.96
N ALA A 27 10.89 43.53 17.61
CA ALA A 27 11.80 42.97 16.61
C ALA A 27 12.30 41.58 17.00
N VAL A 28 12.80 41.45 18.23
CA VAL A 28 13.31 40.17 18.75
C VAL A 28 12.18 39.14 18.81
N GLY A 29 10.99 39.54 19.27
CA GLY A 29 9.81 38.67 19.29
C GLY A 29 9.43 38.15 17.91
N LEU A 30 9.38 39.02 16.90
CA LEU A 30 9.09 38.62 15.52
C LEU A 30 10.15 37.69 14.94
N ILE A 31 11.44 37.98 15.15
CA ILE A 31 12.54 37.14 14.65
C ILE A 31 12.47 35.73 15.26
N VAL A 32 12.25 35.64 16.58
CA VAL A 32 12.08 34.34 17.27
C VAL A 32 10.88 33.60 16.70
N LEU A 33 9.75 34.27 16.50
CA LEU A 33 8.52 33.66 15.99
C LEU A 33 8.68 33.18 14.53
N THR A 34 9.34 33.94 13.66
CA THR A 34 9.70 33.49 12.29
C THR A 34 10.62 32.27 12.30
N THR A 35 11.59 32.25 13.21
CA THR A 35 12.54 31.13 13.31
C THR A 35 11.84 29.87 13.80
N LEU A 36 10.94 30.00 14.78
CA LEU A 36 10.12 28.90 15.30
C LEU A 36 9.15 28.36 14.24
N ALA A 37 8.53 29.25 13.47
CA ALA A 37 7.68 28.87 12.34
C ALA A 37 8.45 28.10 11.26
N ALA A 38 9.65 28.57 10.88
CA ALA A 38 10.50 27.88 9.92
C ALA A 38 10.99 26.52 10.44
N LEU A 39 11.37 26.43 11.72
CA LEU A 39 11.81 25.18 12.35
C LEU A 39 10.68 24.15 12.45
N THR A 40 9.48 24.57 12.87
CA THR A 40 8.32 23.69 12.96
C THR A 40 7.84 23.21 11.59
N ALA A 41 7.86 24.08 10.58
CA ALA A 41 7.61 23.69 9.19
C ALA A 41 8.65 22.68 8.69
N TRP A 42 9.94 22.92 8.97
CA TRP A 42 11.02 22.01 8.59
C TRP A 42 10.92 20.65 9.28
N LEU A 43 10.67 20.61 10.59
CA LEU A 43 10.47 19.36 11.35
C LEU A 43 9.25 18.58 10.84
N ALA A 44 8.12 19.25 10.60
CA ALA A 44 6.92 18.62 10.06
C ALA A 44 7.14 18.00 8.66
N VAL A 45 8.01 18.59 7.84
CA VAL A 45 8.39 18.01 6.55
C VAL A 45 9.40 16.87 6.70
N ARG A 46 10.34 16.97 7.64
CA ARG A 46 11.40 15.96 7.85
C ARG A 46 10.90 14.67 8.48
N ASP A 47 9.94 14.74 9.41
CA ASP A 47 9.30 13.56 10.00
C ASP A 47 8.52 12.77 8.94
N ARG A 48 7.95 13.45 7.94
CA ARG A 48 7.30 12.81 6.80
C ARG A 48 8.30 12.14 5.86
N ASP A 49 9.43 12.79 5.55
CA ASP A 49 10.48 12.23 4.67
C ASP A 49 11.13 10.96 5.25
N HIS A 50 11.43 10.96 6.56
CA HIS A 50 11.97 9.79 7.25
C HIS A 50 10.98 8.61 7.29
N THR A 51 9.69 8.89 7.49
CA THR A 51 8.66 7.84 7.53
C THR A 51 8.43 7.23 6.14
N LEU A 52 8.44 8.04 5.08
CA LEU A 52 8.29 7.58 3.71
C LEU A 52 9.51 6.76 3.24
N THR A 53 10.73 7.20 3.59
CA THR A 53 11.96 6.47 3.24
C THR A 53 12.07 5.14 3.99
N GLU A 54 11.64 5.07 5.26
CA GLU A 54 11.58 3.79 5.99
C GLU A 54 10.55 2.81 5.42
N LEU A 55 9.45 3.30 4.84
CA LEU A 55 8.46 2.47 4.17
C LEU A 55 9.01 1.89 2.86
N THR A 56 9.74 2.70 2.09
CA THR A 56 10.31 2.32 0.79
C THR A 56 11.57 1.45 0.89
N GLU A 57 12.55 1.79 1.73
CA GLU A 57 13.87 1.11 1.70
C GLU A 57 13.98 -0.12 2.62
N ARG A 58 13.02 -0.34 3.55
CA ARG A 58 13.12 -1.41 4.55
C ARG A 58 11.91 -2.35 4.68
N ARG A 59 10.71 -2.00 4.21
CA ARG A 59 9.47 -2.74 4.58
C ARG A 59 8.66 -3.32 3.42
N GLU A 60 8.89 -2.92 2.17
CA GLU A 60 8.43 -3.64 0.96
C GLU A 60 8.77 -5.15 0.93
N PRO A 61 9.92 -5.64 1.46
CA PRO A 61 10.28 -7.06 1.32
C PRO A 61 9.35 -8.05 2.03
N LEU A 62 8.62 -7.62 3.08
CA LEU A 62 7.85 -8.53 3.94
C LEU A 62 6.42 -8.76 3.43
N ALA A 63 5.73 -7.71 2.98
CA ALA A 63 4.46 -7.82 2.28
C ALA A 63 4.61 -8.69 1.02
N VAL A 64 5.72 -8.51 0.31
CA VAL A 64 6.11 -9.34 -0.85
C VAL A 64 6.36 -10.79 -0.41
N ALA A 65 7.03 -11.04 0.72
CA ALA A 65 7.25 -12.39 1.23
C ALA A 65 5.94 -13.11 1.62
N ALA A 66 5.04 -12.44 2.36
CA ALA A 66 3.76 -13.02 2.76
C ALA A 66 2.86 -13.32 1.55
N GLN A 67 2.82 -12.41 0.57
CA GLN A 67 2.12 -12.65 -0.69
C GLN A 67 2.73 -13.81 -1.48
N GLN A 68 4.07 -13.91 -1.52
CA GLN A 68 4.77 -14.99 -2.19
C GLN A 68 4.45 -16.36 -1.54
N VAL A 69 4.33 -16.41 -0.20
CA VAL A 69 3.90 -17.62 0.51
C VAL A 69 2.51 -18.03 0.04
N TYR A 70 1.52 -17.14 0.08
CA TYR A 70 0.16 -17.45 -0.37
C TYR A 70 0.14 -17.93 -1.83
N ARG A 71 0.79 -17.18 -2.72
CA ARG A 71 0.83 -17.49 -4.16
C ARG A 71 1.43 -18.87 -4.42
N ALA A 72 2.61 -19.13 -3.87
CA ALA A 72 3.32 -20.38 -4.13
C ALA A 72 2.56 -21.58 -3.55
N LEU A 73 1.98 -21.46 -2.36
CA LEU A 73 1.16 -22.53 -1.78
C LEU A 73 -0.10 -22.82 -2.60
N SER A 74 -0.73 -21.78 -3.13
CA SER A 74 -1.91 -21.94 -3.98
C SER A 74 -1.58 -22.54 -5.35
N ASP A 75 -0.44 -22.16 -5.95
CA ASP A 75 0.02 -22.73 -7.22
C ASP A 75 0.45 -24.20 -7.05
N ALA A 76 1.08 -24.54 -5.92
CA ALA A 76 1.43 -25.91 -5.58
C ALA A 76 0.19 -26.82 -5.50
N ASP A 77 -0.91 -26.38 -4.86
CA ASP A 77 -2.15 -27.17 -4.73
C ASP A 77 -2.83 -27.38 -6.08
N ALA A 78 -2.95 -26.33 -6.90
CA ALA A 78 -3.49 -26.43 -8.25
C ALA A 78 -2.65 -27.32 -9.17
N THR A 79 -1.32 -27.22 -9.07
CA THR A 79 -0.37 -28.03 -9.83
C THR A 79 -0.45 -29.50 -9.42
N ALA A 80 -0.54 -29.79 -8.13
CA ALA A 80 -0.69 -31.15 -7.61
C ALA A 80 -1.99 -31.81 -8.11
N ALA A 81 -3.10 -31.07 -8.10
CA ALA A 81 -4.37 -31.58 -8.60
C ALA A 81 -4.36 -31.81 -10.12
N SER A 82 -3.75 -30.90 -10.90
CA SER A 82 -3.62 -31.03 -12.35
C SER A 82 -2.73 -32.21 -12.75
N ALA A 83 -1.60 -32.38 -12.05
CA ALA A 83 -0.70 -33.50 -12.22
C ALA A 83 -1.40 -34.85 -11.92
N PHE A 84 -2.27 -34.88 -10.93
CA PHE A 84 -3.03 -36.08 -10.57
C PHE A 84 -4.03 -36.51 -11.65
N LEU A 85 -4.67 -35.55 -12.33
CA LEU A 85 -5.63 -35.81 -13.40
C LEU A 85 -4.99 -36.26 -14.73
N SER A 86 -3.68 -36.06 -14.89
CA SER A 86 -2.97 -36.40 -16.12
C SER A 86 -3.02 -37.91 -16.41
N THR A 87 -3.52 -38.29 -17.58
CA THR A 87 -3.61 -39.70 -18.01
C THR A 87 -2.26 -40.19 -18.55
N GLY A 88 -1.77 -41.33 -18.05
CA GLY A 88 -0.54 -41.97 -18.55
C GLY A 88 0.73 -41.74 -17.73
N GLY A 89 0.62 -41.03 -16.60
CA GLY A 89 1.74 -40.68 -15.74
C GLY A 89 1.78 -39.18 -15.46
N GLU A 90 2.43 -38.80 -14.37
CA GLU A 90 2.61 -37.39 -14.02
C GLU A 90 3.64 -36.73 -14.97
N PRO A 91 3.30 -35.59 -15.62
CA PRO A 91 4.26 -34.81 -16.41
C PRO A 91 5.40 -34.27 -15.54
N GLU A 92 6.64 -34.33 -16.05
CA GLU A 92 7.84 -33.88 -15.34
C GLU A 92 7.79 -32.37 -15.07
N GLU A 93 7.22 -31.58 -15.98
CA GLU A 93 7.11 -30.14 -15.85
C GLU A 93 6.22 -29.74 -14.66
N LEU A 94 5.09 -30.42 -14.47
CA LEU A 94 4.18 -30.17 -13.34
C LEU A 94 4.82 -30.62 -12.02
N ARG A 95 5.59 -31.71 -12.05
CA ARG A 95 6.39 -32.21 -10.92
C ARG A 95 7.40 -31.16 -10.46
N VAL A 96 8.19 -30.62 -11.38
CA VAL A 96 9.19 -29.58 -11.10
C VAL A 96 8.53 -28.28 -10.62
N ARG A 97 7.41 -27.87 -11.23
CA ARG A 97 6.67 -26.67 -10.81
C ARG A 97 6.19 -26.77 -9.36
N TYR A 98 5.54 -27.88 -9.01
CA TYR A 98 5.08 -28.15 -7.65
C TYR A 98 6.23 -28.06 -6.62
N GLU A 99 7.37 -28.68 -6.92
CA GLU A 99 8.53 -28.69 -6.02
C GLU A 99 9.13 -27.30 -5.84
N ASN A 100 9.23 -26.53 -6.92
CA ASN A 100 9.67 -25.14 -6.89
C ASN A 100 8.72 -24.26 -6.06
N ASP A 101 7.41 -24.44 -6.20
CA ASP A 101 6.42 -23.68 -5.45
C ASP A 101 6.49 -23.98 -3.95
N VAL A 102 6.61 -25.26 -3.57
CA VAL A 102 6.80 -25.65 -2.16
C VAL A 102 8.11 -25.07 -1.60
N ALA A 103 9.20 -25.10 -2.38
CA ALA A 103 10.48 -24.53 -1.97
C ALA A 103 10.40 -22.99 -1.82
N MET A 104 9.73 -22.31 -2.75
CA MET A 104 9.51 -20.87 -2.72
C MET A 104 8.64 -20.44 -1.53
N ALA A 105 7.60 -21.21 -1.22
CA ALA A 105 6.79 -21.00 -0.03
C ALA A 105 7.62 -21.15 1.25
N GLY A 106 8.39 -22.22 1.38
CA GLY A 106 9.26 -22.48 2.54
C GLY A 106 10.32 -21.39 2.75
N SER A 107 11.01 -20.99 1.67
CA SER A 107 12.00 -19.90 1.70
C SER A 107 11.37 -18.56 2.11
N SER A 108 10.21 -18.22 1.54
CA SER A 108 9.51 -16.98 1.85
C SER A 108 8.96 -16.96 3.27
N LEU A 109 8.49 -18.10 3.77
CA LEU A 109 8.08 -18.28 5.16
C LEU A 109 9.25 -18.12 6.12
N GLY A 110 10.42 -18.68 5.79
CA GLY A 110 11.65 -18.52 6.58
C GLY A 110 12.12 -17.06 6.66
N ARG A 111 11.98 -16.31 5.56
CA ARG A 111 12.23 -14.85 5.57
C ARG A 111 11.26 -14.11 6.49
N ALA A 112 9.97 -14.43 6.42
CA ALA A 112 8.96 -13.83 7.31
C ALA A 112 9.21 -14.19 8.79
N ALA A 113 9.65 -15.42 9.07
CA ALA A 113 9.96 -15.90 10.43
C ALA A 113 11.21 -15.24 11.03
N SER A 114 12.14 -14.79 10.18
CA SER A 114 13.39 -14.16 10.60
C SER A 114 13.24 -12.67 10.92
N ASP A 115 12.03 -12.11 10.78
CA ASP A 115 11.79 -10.69 11.04
C ASP A 115 11.81 -10.37 12.54
N PRO A 116 12.77 -9.57 13.04
CA PRO A 116 12.83 -9.17 14.44
C PRO A 116 11.65 -8.26 14.86
N ALA A 117 10.90 -7.69 13.91
CA ALA A 117 9.72 -6.88 14.16
C ALA A 117 8.40 -7.68 14.09
N ALA A 118 8.45 -9.00 13.90
CA ALA A 118 7.27 -9.85 13.80
C ALA A 118 6.41 -9.77 15.07
N SER A 119 5.10 -9.57 14.88
CA SER A 119 4.14 -9.61 15.98
C SER A 119 3.83 -11.05 16.40
N GLU A 120 3.29 -11.23 17.61
CA GLU A 120 2.81 -12.54 18.08
C GLU A 120 1.74 -13.13 17.13
N ALA A 121 0.88 -12.28 16.56
CA ALA A 121 -0.13 -12.69 15.59
C ALA A 121 0.50 -13.23 14.28
N MET A 122 1.58 -12.61 13.80
CA MET A 122 2.34 -13.09 12.63
C MET A 122 3.02 -14.42 12.95
N ALA A 123 3.69 -14.51 14.10
CA ALA A 123 4.37 -15.73 14.55
C ALA A 123 3.39 -16.91 14.63
N ALA A 124 2.17 -16.69 15.12
CA ALA A 124 1.14 -17.72 15.17
C ALA A 124 0.72 -18.22 13.77
N GLN A 125 0.61 -17.33 12.77
CA GLN A 125 0.28 -17.78 11.40
C GLN A 125 1.46 -18.53 10.76
N ILE A 126 2.69 -18.06 11.00
CA ILE A 126 3.91 -18.71 10.52
C ILE A 126 4.02 -20.13 11.10
N ASP A 127 3.72 -20.30 12.38
CA ASP A 127 3.70 -21.61 13.05
C ASP A 127 2.66 -22.57 12.42
N VAL A 128 1.45 -22.09 12.14
CA VAL A 128 0.42 -22.91 11.47
C VAL A 128 0.92 -23.39 10.11
N ILE A 129 1.45 -22.49 9.27
CA ILE A 129 1.97 -22.85 7.95
C ILE A 129 3.15 -23.82 8.09
N GLY A 130 4.09 -23.53 8.98
CA GLY A 130 5.29 -24.33 9.20
C GLY A 130 5.00 -25.76 9.68
N ARG A 131 3.96 -25.96 10.50
CA ARG A 131 3.53 -27.29 10.97
C ARG A 131 2.74 -28.06 9.92
N GLN A 132 1.86 -27.38 9.17
CA GLN A 132 0.95 -28.06 8.25
C GLN A 132 1.55 -28.31 6.87
N LEU A 133 2.52 -27.49 6.42
CA LEU A 133 3.14 -27.66 5.10
C LEU A 133 3.79 -29.04 4.91
N PRO A 134 4.55 -29.60 5.89
CA PRO A 134 5.08 -30.97 5.77
C PRO A 134 4.00 -32.06 5.74
N VAL A 135 2.87 -31.85 6.43
CA VAL A 135 1.74 -32.79 6.42
C VAL A 135 1.08 -32.79 5.04
N TYR A 136 0.84 -31.60 4.50
CA TYR A 136 0.33 -31.41 3.15
C TYR A 136 1.21 -32.11 2.11
N THR A 137 2.53 -31.85 2.11
CA THR A 137 3.42 -32.48 1.13
C THR A 137 3.43 -34.00 1.27
N GLY A 138 3.41 -34.53 2.49
CA GLY A 138 3.29 -35.98 2.74
C GLY A 138 2.01 -36.61 2.17
N LEU A 139 0.87 -35.93 2.29
CA LEU A 139 -0.40 -36.38 1.70
C LEU A 139 -0.36 -36.35 0.17
N VAL A 140 0.20 -35.31 -0.43
CA VAL A 140 0.36 -35.20 -1.90
C VAL A 140 1.27 -36.32 -2.43
N GLU A 141 2.39 -36.61 -1.76
CA GLU A 141 3.28 -37.71 -2.14
C GLU A 141 2.57 -39.07 -2.03
N THR A 142 1.78 -39.27 -0.98
CA THR A 142 0.98 -40.49 -0.79
C THR A 142 -0.08 -40.63 -1.87
N ALA A 143 -0.78 -39.55 -2.20
CA ALA A 143 -1.75 -39.50 -3.29
C ALA A 143 -1.11 -39.91 -4.62
N ARG A 144 0.06 -39.34 -4.91
CA ARG A 144 0.81 -39.63 -6.14
C ARG A 144 1.28 -41.07 -6.22
N ALA A 145 1.84 -41.61 -5.14
CA ALA A 145 2.30 -42.99 -5.11
C ALA A 145 1.16 -43.98 -5.38
N ASN A 146 -0.05 -43.69 -4.87
CA ASN A 146 -1.25 -44.47 -5.16
C ASN A 146 -1.76 -44.26 -6.59
N ASN A 147 -1.72 -43.02 -7.11
CA ASN A 147 -2.13 -42.70 -8.48
C ASN A 147 -1.29 -43.47 -9.51
N ARG A 148 0.03 -43.52 -9.32
CA ARG A 148 0.95 -44.28 -10.20
C ARG A 148 0.65 -45.78 -10.22
N GLN A 149 0.07 -46.32 -9.15
CA GLN A 149 -0.35 -47.72 -9.04
C GLN A 149 -1.79 -47.94 -9.52
N GLY A 150 -2.50 -46.88 -9.94
CA GLY A 150 -3.90 -46.95 -10.34
C GLY A 150 -4.88 -47.15 -9.19
N PHE A 151 -4.45 -46.94 -7.94
CA PHE A 151 -5.33 -47.12 -6.79
C PHE A 151 -6.25 -45.91 -6.58
N PRO A 152 -7.58 -46.09 -6.52
CA PRO A 152 -8.54 -44.99 -6.34
C PRO A 152 -8.32 -44.17 -5.07
N VAL A 153 -7.72 -44.76 -4.03
CA VAL A 153 -7.39 -44.08 -2.76
C VAL A 153 -6.40 -42.92 -2.94
N GLY A 154 -5.69 -42.84 -4.06
CA GLY A 154 -4.89 -41.67 -4.39
C GLY A 154 -5.72 -40.38 -4.41
N ALA A 155 -6.95 -40.45 -4.93
CA ALA A 155 -7.83 -39.29 -5.03
C ALA A 155 -8.32 -38.82 -3.65
N SER A 156 -8.54 -39.74 -2.69
CA SER A 156 -8.90 -39.36 -1.33
C SER A 156 -7.76 -38.64 -0.60
N TYR A 157 -6.51 -39.13 -0.73
CA TYR A 157 -5.36 -38.45 -0.14
C TYR A 157 -5.12 -37.07 -0.75
N LEU A 158 -5.32 -36.92 -2.06
CA LEU A 158 -5.21 -35.61 -2.70
C LEU A 158 -6.30 -34.65 -2.19
N ARG A 159 -7.56 -35.11 -2.10
CA ARG A 159 -8.65 -34.29 -1.55
C ARG A 159 -8.37 -33.88 -0.11
N GLU A 160 -7.80 -34.77 0.70
CA GLU A 160 -7.40 -34.47 2.07
C GLU A 160 -6.27 -33.44 2.13
N ALA A 161 -5.25 -33.57 1.27
CA ALA A 161 -4.19 -32.58 1.14
C ALA A 161 -4.74 -31.19 0.76
N SER A 162 -5.57 -31.10 -0.28
CA SER A 162 -6.17 -29.84 -0.71
C SER A 162 -7.19 -29.31 0.30
N ALA A 163 -7.84 -30.17 1.09
CA ALA A 163 -8.67 -29.72 2.21
C ALA A 163 -7.80 -29.03 3.28
N LEU A 164 -6.67 -29.63 3.69
CA LEU A 164 -5.72 -29.03 4.63
C LEU A 164 -5.16 -27.70 4.11
N MET A 165 -4.80 -27.65 2.82
CA MET A 165 -4.31 -26.43 2.18
C MET A 165 -5.36 -25.30 2.27
N ARG A 166 -6.61 -25.59 1.91
CA ARG A 166 -7.68 -24.57 1.83
C ARG A 166 -8.26 -24.17 3.18
N SER A 167 -8.32 -25.08 4.15
CA SER A 167 -8.95 -24.83 5.45
C SER A 167 -7.99 -24.24 6.49
N GLU A 168 -6.71 -24.58 6.43
CA GLU A 168 -5.71 -24.17 7.43
C GLU A 168 -4.60 -23.30 6.84
N ILE A 169 -3.92 -23.79 5.80
CA ILE A 169 -2.67 -23.20 5.32
C ILE A 169 -2.91 -21.86 4.60
N LEU A 170 -3.75 -21.84 3.57
CA LEU A 170 -4.05 -20.62 2.81
C LEU A 170 -4.71 -19.55 3.68
N PRO A 171 -5.67 -19.85 4.58
CA PRO A 171 -6.19 -18.86 5.51
C PRO A 171 -5.14 -18.30 6.47
N ALA A 172 -4.16 -19.11 6.90
CA ALA A 172 -3.04 -18.62 7.71
C ALA A 172 -2.13 -17.68 6.90
N ALA A 173 -1.82 -18.04 5.65
CA ALA A 173 -1.04 -17.18 4.74
C ALA A 173 -1.78 -15.86 4.43
N GLU A 174 -3.10 -15.91 4.24
CA GLU A 174 -3.93 -14.73 4.04
C GLU A 174 -3.94 -13.82 5.29
N ARG A 175 -4.08 -14.39 6.49
CA ARG A 175 -3.99 -13.62 7.74
C ARG A 175 -2.60 -13.03 7.95
N LEU A 176 -1.55 -13.75 7.60
CA LEU A 176 -0.17 -13.25 7.64
C LEU A 176 -0.04 -11.99 6.75
N TYR A 177 -0.60 -12.01 5.55
CA TYR A 177 -0.67 -10.85 4.65
C TYR A 177 -1.50 -9.69 5.22
N ARG A 178 -2.68 -9.96 5.79
CA ARG A 178 -3.56 -8.91 6.35
C ARG A 178 -2.95 -8.21 7.57
N VAL A 179 -2.28 -8.95 8.45
CA VAL A 179 -1.63 -8.37 9.64
C VAL A 179 -0.49 -7.45 9.24
N ASP A 180 0.24 -7.77 8.16
CA ASP A 180 1.30 -6.93 7.64
C ASP A 180 0.75 -5.63 7.02
N THR A 181 -0.24 -5.76 6.14
CA THR A 181 -0.88 -4.61 5.46
C THR A 181 -1.60 -3.65 6.41
N ALA A 182 -2.33 -4.15 7.42
CA ALA A 182 -2.99 -3.31 8.42
C ALA A 182 -2.00 -2.46 9.22
N ARG A 183 -0.82 -3.01 9.54
CA ARG A 183 0.23 -2.30 10.27
C ARG A 183 0.90 -1.21 9.44
N VAL A 184 1.00 -1.42 8.12
CA VAL A 184 1.47 -0.39 7.18
C VAL A 184 0.45 0.76 7.11
N ALA A 185 -0.84 0.44 7.01
CA ALA A 185 -1.91 1.43 6.97
C ALA A 185 -1.99 2.27 8.27
N GLU A 186 -1.86 1.63 9.44
CA GLU A 186 -1.91 2.31 10.75
C GLU A 186 -0.74 3.29 10.92
N ARG A 187 0.47 2.92 10.49
CA ARG A 187 1.63 3.83 10.52
C ARG A 187 1.59 4.93 9.47
N GLN A 188 0.98 4.67 8.30
CA GLN A 188 0.70 5.72 7.33
C GLN A 188 -0.32 6.73 7.88
N HIS A 189 -1.33 6.27 8.64
CA HIS A 189 -2.31 7.14 9.27
C HIS A 189 -1.69 8.04 10.35
N ASP A 190 -0.82 7.47 11.21
CA ASP A 190 -0.09 8.24 12.23
C ASP A 190 0.88 9.27 11.62
N ALA A 191 1.50 8.96 10.47
CA ALA A 191 2.37 9.89 9.74
C ALA A 191 1.59 10.95 8.92
N GLY A 192 0.33 10.65 8.58
CA GLY A 192 -0.56 11.47 7.76
C GLY A 192 -1.28 12.59 8.52
N GLY A 193 -1.24 12.61 9.86
CA GLY A 193 -1.94 13.59 10.69
C GLY A 193 -1.70 15.05 10.26
N PHE A 194 -2.77 15.86 10.24
CA PHE A 194 -2.68 17.29 9.96
C PHE A 194 -1.73 17.95 10.97
N PRO A 195 -0.69 18.70 10.55
CA PRO A 195 0.29 19.30 11.46
C PRO A 195 -0.34 20.52 12.17
N ALA A 196 -1.28 20.27 13.08
CA ALA A 196 -2.07 21.26 13.77
C ALA A 196 -1.18 22.29 14.51
N LEU A 197 -0.07 21.82 15.09
CA LEU A 197 0.89 22.68 15.76
C LEU A 197 1.57 23.67 14.78
N ALA A 198 1.98 23.21 13.60
CA ALA A 198 2.57 24.09 12.57
C ALA A 198 1.55 25.12 12.06
N ALA A 199 0.30 24.71 11.84
CA ALA A 199 -0.78 25.60 11.44
C ALA A 199 -1.05 26.70 12.49
N VAL A 200 -1.06 26.33 13.78
CA VAL A 200 -1.25 27.28 14.89
C VAL A 200 -0.08 28.27 14.98
N VAL A 201 1.17 27.80 14.83
CA VAL A 201 2.35 28.68 14.89
C VAL A 201 2.38 29.68 13.74
N VAL A 202 2.03 29.25 12.52
CA VAL A 202 1.94 30.15 11.36
C VAL A 202 0.81 31.17 11.51
N ALA A 203 -0.35 30.75 12.01
CA ALA A 203 -1.46 31.66 12.29
C ALA A 203 -1.07 32.73 13.34
N ALA A 204 -0.37 32.32 14.41
CA ALA A 204 0.14 33.23 15.42
C ALA A 204 1.15 34.24 14.85
N LEU A 205 2.03 33.81 13.93
CA LEU A 205 2.99 34.68 13.26
C LEU A 205 2.31 35.74 12.37
N LEU A 206 1.31 35.34 11.58
CA LEU A 206 0.54 36.28 10.77
C LEU A 206 -0.19 37.31 11.64
N ALA A 207 -0.82 36.86 12.74
CA ALA A 207 -1.48 37.76 13.68
C ALA A 207 -0.50 38.77 14.30
N ALA A 208 0.71 38.31 14.68
CA ALA A 208 1.75 39.18 15.24
C ALA A 208 2.28 40.21 14.23
N LEU A 209 2.46 39.82 12.96
CA LEU A 209 2.88 40.74 11.88
C LEU A 209 1.82 41.81 11.63
N VAL A 210 0.54 41.43 11.53
CA VAL A 210 -0.57 42.37 11.34
C VAL A 210 -0.71 43.32 12.53
N ALA A 211 -0.67 42.81 13.76
CA ALA A 211 -0.73 43.64 14.97
C ALA A 211 0.42 44.64 15.03
N THR A 212 1.63 44.21 14.65
CA THR A 212 2.82 45.08 14.61
C THR A 212 2.69 46.18 13.56
N GLN A 213 2.19 45.85 12.35
CA GLN A 213 1.90 46.83 11.31
C GLN A 213 0.86 47.85 11.77
N LEU A 214 -0.27 47.41 12.35
CA LEU A 214 -1.32 48.31 12.88
C LEU A 214 -0.80 49.24 13.98
N TYR A 215 0.01 48.72 14.90
CA TYR A 215 0.63 49.50 15.97
C TYR A 215 1.56 50.60 15.41
N LEU A 216 2.41 50.24 14.45
CA LEU A 216 3.32 51.18 13.78
C LEU A 216 2.56 52.24 12.98
N THR A 217 1.51 51.88 12.24
CA THR A 217 0.69 52.81 11.47
C THR A 217 -0.01 53.81 12.39
N ARG A 218 -0.59 53.36 13.51
CA ARG A 218 -1.22 54.24 14.51
C ARG A 218 -0.24 55.20 15.19
N LEU A 219 1.00 54.77 15.42
CA LEU A 219 2.01 55.59 16.11
C LEU A 219 2.68 56.62 15.18
N THR A 220 2.76 56.34 13.87
CA THR A 220 3.59 57.14 12.93
C THR A 220 2.84 57.77 11.76
N ASN A 221 1.55 57.54 11.58
CA ASN A 221 0.72 58.09 10.49
C ASN A 221 1.26 57.85 9.05
N ARG A 222 2.30 57.02 8.88
CA ARG A 222 2.84 56.59 7.58
C ARG A 222 2.33 55.20 7.25
N THR A 223 1.92 55.01 6.00
CA THR A 223 0.98 53.95 5.64
C THR A 223 1.58 52.56 5.53
N LEU A 224 2.88 52.36 5.21
CA LEU A 224 3.46 51.01 5.07
C LEU A 224 4.97 50.95 5.40
N ASN A 225 5.38 49.95 6.19
CA ASN A 225 6.79 49.59 6.39
C ASN A 225 7.16 48.49 5.39
N ILE A 226 8.03 48.83 4.42
CA ILE A 226 8.42 47.94 3.31
C ILE A 226 9.03 46.63 3.82
N GLY A 227 9.84 46.65 4.89
CA GLY A 227 10.46 45.44 5.44
C GLY A 227 9.43 44.47 6.07
N LEU A 228 8.45 45.00 6.79
CA LEU A 228 7.34 44.19 7.34
C LEU A 228 6.40 43.69 6.24
N LEU A 229 6.22 44.45 5.16
CA LEU A 229 5.44 44.02 4.00
C LEU A 229 6.12 42.82 3.31
N VAL A 230 7.43 42.91 3.06
CA VAL A 230 8.22 41.81 2.49
C VAL A 230 8.12 40.55 3.35
N ALA A 231 8.23 40.68 4.68
CA ALA A 231 8.07 39.55 5.58
C ALA A 231 6.66 38.93 5.55
N THR A 232 5.62 39.76 5.47
CA THR A 232 4.23 39.28 5.39
C THR A 232 3.98 38.55 4.07
N VAL A 233 4.46 39.11 2.95
CA VAL A 233 4.34 38.51 1.61
C VAL A 233 5.07 37.17 1.56
N ALA A 234 6.27 37.06 2.12
CA ALA A 234 7.03 35.81 2.17
C ALA A 234 6.31 34.70 2.94
N ILE A 235 5.72 35.01 4.09
CA ILE A 235 4.95 34.04 4.89
C ILE A 235 3.65 33.63 4.16
N VAL A 236 2.92 34.58 3.57
CA VAL A 236 1.70 34.30 2.80
C VAL A 236 1.99 33.45 1.56
N LEU A 237 3.09 33.71 0.85
CA LEU A 237 3.56 32.87 -0.24
C LEU A 237 3.87 31.45 0.23
N GLY A 238 4.54 31.30 1.37
CA GLY A 238 4.81 29.98 1.96
C GLY A 238 3.52 29.24 2.28
N VAL A 239 2.54 29.92 2.90
CA VAL A 239 1.23 29.34 3.21
C VAL A 239 0.50 28.94 1.93
N LEU A 240 0.39 29.84 0.95
CA LEU A 240 -0.27 29.55 -0.32
C LEU A 240 0.41 28.41 -1.08
N TRP A 241 1.73 28.34 -1.06
CA TRP A 241 2.48 27.25 -1.69
C TRP A 241 2.24 25.93 -0.95
N SER A 242 2.26 25.92 0.39
CA SER A 242 1.90 24.74 1.18
C SER A 242 0.46 24.31 0.94
N THR A 243 -0.48 25.24 0.93
CA THR A 243 -1.89 24.97 0.64
C THR A 243 -2.04 24.43 -0.77
N ALA A 244 -1.41 25.04 -1.77
CA ALA A 244 -1.43 24.60 -3.15
C ALA A 244 -0.86 23.17 -3.28
N ALA A 245 0.27 22.87 -2.64
CA ALA A 245 0.85 21.53 -2.65
C ALA A 245 -0.06 20.50 -1.96
N VAL A 246 -0.66 20.84 -0.81
CA VAL A 246 -1.62 19.97 -0.12
C VAL A 246 -2.90 19.79 -0.95
N THR A 247 -3.39 20.83 -1.62
CA THR A 247 -4.58 20.73 -2.49
C THR A 247 -4.29 19.98 -3.78
N THR A 248 -3.10 20.12 -4.37
CA THR A 248 -2.69 19.34 -5.54
C THR A 248 -2.51 17.88 -5.15
N GLN A 249 -1.93 17.60 -3.98
CA GLN A 249 -1.90 16.27 -3.39
C GLN A 249 -3.33 15.74 -3.21
N SER A 250 -4.23 16.54 -2.64
CA SER A 250 -5.64 16.15 -2.41
C SER A 250 -6.45 15.98 -3.71
N ALA A 251 -6.10 16.69 -4.77
CA ALA A 251 -6.77 16.61 -6.07
C ALA A 251 -6.28 15.40 -6.86
N LEU A 252 -4.98 15.09 -6.80
CA LEU A 252 -4.39 13.87 -7.36
C LEU A 252 -4.85 12.61 -6.60
N THR A 253 -5.06 12.70 -5.27
CA THR A 253 -5.62 11.59 -4.48
C THR A 253 -7.16 11.59 -4.41
N GLY A 254 -7.83 12.62 -4.93
CA GLY A 254 -9.25 12.88 -4.67
C GLY A 254 -10.19 12.80 -5.87
N SER A 255 -9.66 12.71 -7.11
CA SER A 255 -10.50 12.54 -8.31
C SER A 255 -10.84 11.09 -8.66
N GLY A 256 -10.11 10.10 -8.14
CA GLY A 256 -10.46 8.67 -8.22
C GLY A 256 -10.98 8.18 -6.88
N ARG A 257 -12.28 7.97 -6.75
CA ARG A 257 -12.95 7.63 -5.50
C ARG A 257 -12.68 6.16 -5.15
N ARG A 258 -11.52 5.88 -4.51
CA ARG A 258 -11.09 4.81 -3.58
C ARG A 258 -9.55 4.79 -3.55
N ASP A 259 -8.92 4.80 -2.37
CA ASP A 259 -7.45 4.86 -2.24
C ASP A 259 -6.77 3.72 -3.02
N GLY A 260 -5.60 3.93 -3.64
CA GLY A 260 -4.88 2.88 -4.39
C GLY A 260 -4.63 1.57 -3.60
N THR A 261 -4.62 1.67 -2.26
CA THR A 261 -4.59 0.52 -1.34
C THR A 261 -5.84 -0.35 -1.41
N GLU A 262 -7.02 0.23 -1.62
CA GLU A 262 -8.30 -0.49 -1.74
C GLU A 262 -8.39 -1.24 -3.08
N GLN A 263 -7.90 -0.64 -4.17
CA GLN A 263 -7.80 -1.32 -5.47
C GLN A 263 -6.84 -2.52 -5.40
N VAL A 264 -5.69 -2.38 -4.73
CA VAL A 264 -4.76 -3.49 -4.50
C VAL A 264 -5.43 -4.60 -3.68
N ASP A 265 -6.15 -4.27 -2.61
CA ASP A 265 -6.85 -5.25 -1.78
C ASP A 265 -7.93 -6.01 -2.56
N LEU A 266 -8.74 -5.32 -3.38
CA LEU A 266 -9.72 -5.94 -4.25
C LEU A 266 -9.09 -6.87 -5.29
N LEU A 267 -8.00 -6.45 -5.94
CA LEU A 267 -7.28 -7.29 -6.91
C LEU A 267 -6.63 -8.52 -6.26
N VAL A 268 -6.10 -8.37 -5.04
CA VAL A 268 -5.57 -9.51 -4.26
C VAL A 268 -6.71 -10.48 -3.92
N LYS A 269 -7.86 -10.00 -3.46
CA LYS A 269 -9.05 -10.83 -3.20
C LYS A 269 -9.53 -11.54 -4.47
N ALA A 270 -9.56 -10.84 -5.60
CA ALA A 270 -9.91 -11.39 -6.91
C ALA A 270 -8.97 -12.54 -7.28
N ARG A 271 -7.65 -12.33 -7.18
CA ARG A 271 -6.65 -13.36 -7.45
C ARG A 271 -6.76 -14.56 -6.52
N ILE A 272 -6.98 -14.32 -5.24
CA ILE A 272 -7.24 -15.37 -4.24
C ILE A 272 -8.46 -16.22 -4.64
N ALA A 273 -9.57 -15.58 -5.04
CA ALA A 273 -10.78 -16.26 -5.46
C ALA A 273 -10.57 -17.06 -6.76
N ALA A 274 -9.85 -16.50 -7.74
CA ALA A 274 -9.51 -17.19 -8.98
C ALA A 274 -8.71 -18.47 -8.70
N LEU A 275 -7.66 -18.37 -7.88
CA LEU A 275 -6.82 -19.50 -7.51
C LEU A 275 -7.60 -20.61 -6.77
N LYS A 276 -8.43 -20.23 -5.79
CA LYS A 276 -9.31 -21.18 -5.08
C LYS A 276 -10.30 -21.86 -6.02
N SER A 277 -10.94 -21.09 -6.89
CA SER A 277 -11.88 -21.59 -7.89
C SER A 277 -11.18 -22.56 -8.85
N ARG A 278 -9.95 -22.29 -9.29
CA ARG A 278 -9.19 -23.22 -10.13
C ARG A 278 -8.91 -24.56 -9.43
N ALA A 279 -8.62 -24.53 -8.14
CA ALA A 279 -8.49 -25.76 -7.36
C ALA A 279 -9.83 -26.51 -7.29
N ASP A 280 -10.93 -25.81 -7.03
CA ASP A 280 -12.27 -26.40 -6.98
C ASP A 280 -12.68 -27.05 -8.31
N GLU A 281 -12.48 -26.38 -9.45
CA GLU A 281 -12.71 -26.92 -10.80
C GLU A 281 -11.95 -28.24 -11.01
N THR A 282 -10.68 -28.26 -10.63
CA THR A 282 -9.82 -29.44 -10.80
C THR A 282 -10.26 -30.57 -9.85
N LEU A 283 -10.60 -30.24 -8.61
CA LEU A 283 -11.03 -31.20 -7.60
C LEU A 283 -12.42 -31.79 -7.87
N THR A 284 -13.31 -31.05 -8.56
CA THR A 284 -14.58 -31.58 -9.08
C THR A 284 -14.33 -32.79 -9.97
N LEU A 285 -13.37 -32.70 -10.90
CA LEU A 285 -12.98 -33.81 -11.78
C LEU A 285 -12.28 -34.94 -11.01
N VAL A 286 -11.40 -34.61 -10.05
CA VAL A 286 -10.73 -35.62 -9.19
C VAL A 286 -11.76 -36.43 -8.39
N ALA A 287 -12.83 -35.79 -7.94
CA ALA A 287 -13.86 -36.40 -7.10
C ALA A 287 -14.80 -37.36 -7.85
N ARG A 288 -14.74 -37.44 -9.20
CA ARG A 288 -15.46 -38.41 -10.05
C ARG A 288 -16.90 -38.70 -9.60
N GLY A 289 -17.72 -37.65 -9.50
CA GLY A 289 -19.13 -37.73 -9.10
C GLY A 289 -19.44 -37.27 -7.67
N GLU A 290 -18.44 -37.11 -6.80
CA GLU A 290 -18.61 -36.49 -5.46
C GLU A 290 -18.23 -34.99 -5.44
N GLY A 291 -18.16 -34.33 -6.60
CA GLY A 291 -17.62 -32.97 -6.76
C GLY A 291 -18.58 -31.82 -6.42
N GLY A 292 -19.85 -32.08 -6.09
CA GLY A 292 -20.88 -31.03 -5.97
C GLY A 292 -20.57 -29.92 -4.95
N GLY A 293 -19.81 -30.23 -3.89
CA GLY A 293 -19.36 -29.22 -2.93
C GLY A 293 -18.33 -28.25 -3.51
N TYR A 294 -17.42 -28.74 -4.36
CA TYR A 294 -16.43 -27.92 -5.05
C TYR A 294 -17.07 -27.05 -6.11
N GLU A 295 -18.05 -27.59 -6.85
CA GLU A 295 -18.82 -26.83 -7.83
C GLU A 295 -19.58 -25.65 -7.20
N ALA A 296 -20.22 -25.88 -6.05
CA ALA A 296 -20.91 -24.81 -5.32
C ALA A 296 -19.95 -23.71 -4.83
N GLU A 297 -18.75 -24.08 -4.40
CA GLU A 297 -17.71 -23.14 -3.99
C GLU A 297 -17.17 -22.35 -5.18
N PHE A 298 -16.89 -23.03 -6.29
CA PHE A 298 -16.48 -22.44 -7.56
C PHE A 298 -17.46 -21.35 -7.99
N ALA A 299 -18.75 -21.68 -8.08
CA ALA A 299 -19.80 -20.73 -8.48
C ALA A 299 -19.86 -19.51 -7.55
N ARG A 300 -19.73 -19.73 -6.23
CA ARG A 300 -19.73 -18.65 -5.25
C ARG A 300 -18.54 -17.71 -5.39
N LEU A 301 -17.33 -18.26 -5.56
CA LEU A 301 -16.10 -17.47 -5.65
C LEU A 301 -16.02 -16.74 -6.99
N THR A 302 -16.37 -17.39 -8.09
CA THR A 302 -16.36 -16.79 -9.43
C THR A 302 -17.42 -15.70 -9.60
N SER A 303 -18.59 -15.86 -8.99
CA SER A 303 -19.62 -14.80 -8.91
C SER A 303 -19.10 -13.53 -8.22
N ARG A 304 -18.30 -13.66 -7.15
CA ARG A 304 -17.66 -12.49 -6.50
C ARG A 304 -16.52 -11.92 -7.33
N LEU A 305 -15.74 -12.77 -7.99
CA LEU A 305 -14.60 -12.37 -8.82
C LEU A 305 -15.06 -11.56 -10.04
N ALA A 306 -15.95 -12.12 -10.85
CA ALA A 306 -16.28 -11.62 -12.18
C ALA A 306 -17.80 -11.58 -12.47
N GLY A 307 -18.68 -11.84 -11.49
CA GLY A 307 -20.11 -12.00 -11.73
C GLY A 307 -20.44 -13.29 -12.50
N GLU A 308 -21.74 -13.58 -12.68
CA GLU A 308 -22.20 -14.80 -13.34
C GLU A 308 -21.79 -14.87 -14.82
N ASP A 309 -21.78 -13.73 -15.50
CA ASP A 309 -21.45 -13.64 -16.94
C ASP A 309 -19.99 -13.23 -17.22
N GLY A 310 -19.16 -13.13 -16.18
CA GLY A 310 -17.75 -12.70 -16.31
C GLY A 310 -17.54 -11.19 -16.53
N THR A 311 -18.58 -10.37 -16.34
CA THR A 311 -18.58 -8.90 -16.57
C THR A 311 -18.82 -8.07 -15.30
N GLY A 312 -18.98 -8.71 -14.14
CA GLY A 312 -19.29 -8.09 -12.85
C GLY A 312 -18.22 -8.33 -11.77
N GLY A 313 -18.65 -8.40 -10.51
CA GLY A 313 -17.79 -8.72 -9.37
C GLY A 313 -16.72 -7.67 -9.06
N TRP A 314 -15.70 -8.07 -8.31
CA TRP A 314 -14.58 -7.21 -7.94
C TRP A 314 -13.81 -6.67 -9.15
N LEU A 315 -13.75 -7.41 -10.26
CA LEU A 315 -13.09 -6.91 -11.46
C LEU A 315 -13.84 -5.73 -12.09
N ALA A 316 -15.18 -5.74 -12.08
CA ALA A 316 -15.97 -4.59 -12.53
C ALA A 316 -15.86 -3.40 -11.56
N GLU A 317 -15.76 -3.66 -10.25
CA GLU A 317 -15.57 -2.62 -9.24
C GLU A 317 -14.23 -1.89 -9.46
N VAL A 318 -13.14 -2.62 -9.66
CA VAL A 318 -11.82 -2.03 -9.94
C VAL A 318 -11.81 -1.34 -11.31
N ALA A 319 -12.44 -1.93 -12.33
CA ALA A 319 -12.49 -1.34 -13.67
C ALA A 319 -13.24 0.01 -13.68
N ALA A 320 -14.30 0.16 -12.87
CA ALA A 320 -15.05 1.39 -12.79
C ALA A 320 -14.27 2.55 -12.14
N ASP A 321 -13.27 2.22 -11.33
CA ASP A 321 -12.44 3.20 -10.61
C ASP A 321 -11.08 3.43 -11.28
N ALA A 322 -10.68 2.61 -12.25
CA ALA A 322 -9.43 2.76 -12.98
C ALA A 322 -9.55 3.92 -13.99
N GLU A 323 -8.56 4.80 -14.02
CA GLU A 323 -8.50 5.86 -15.03
C GLU A 323 -8.25 5.25 -16.42
N ASP A 324 -9.00 5.74 -17.42
CA ASP A 324 -8.84 5.31 -18.82
C ASP A 324 -7.41 5.52 -19.31
N GLU A 325 -6.93 4.64 -20.19
CA GLU A 325 -5.58 4.66 -20.79
C GLU A 325 -4.43 4.46 -19.78
N THR A 326 -4.70 3.88 -18.61
CA THR A 326 -3.66 3.48 -17.66
C THR A 326 -3.26 2.01 -17.80
N PRO A 327 -2.02 1.62 -17.45
CA PRO A 327 -1.62 0.22 -17.40
C PRO A 327 -2.51 -0.64 -16.50
N LEU A 328 -3.06 -0.06 -15.43
CA LEU A 328 -4.00 -0.74 -14.54
C LEU A 328 -5.31 -1.07 -15.27
N ALA A 329 -5.91 -0.09 -15.96
CA ALA A 329 -7.14 -0.29 -16.72
C ALA A 329 -6.96 -1.38 -17.80
N ASP A 330 -5.85 -1.35 -18.53
CA ASP A 330 -5.53 -2.37 -19.55
C ASP A 330 -5.46 -3.79 -18.96
N GLN A 331 -4.78 -3.96 -17.82
CA GLN A 331 -4.65 -5.27 -17.18
C GLN A 331 -5.97 -5.76 -16.57
N VAL A 332 -6.78 -4.86 -16.00
CA VAL A 332 -8.10 -5.22 -15.46
C VAL A 332 -9.05 -5.65 -16.58
N ALA A 333 -9.07 -4.92 -17.71
CA ALA A 333 -9.87 -5.30 -18.88
C ALA A 333 -9.43 -6.67 -19.45
N ALA A 334 -8.12 -6.91 -19.55
CA ALA A 334 -7.60 -8.19 -19.98
C ALA A 334 -7.93 -9.33 -18.99
N ALA A 335 -7.92 -9.06 -17.68
CA ALA A 335 -8.36 -9.99 -16.66
C ALA A 335 -9.85 -10.33 -16.80
N GLN A 336 -10.73 -9.34 -17.02
CA GLN A 336 -12.16 -9.57 -17.26
C GLN A 336 -12.41 -10.47 -18.48
N HIS A 337 -11.72 -10.21 -19.60
CA HIS A 337 -11.81 -11.04 -20.80
C HIS A 337 -11.35 -12.49 -20.57
N SER A 338 -10.29 -12.66 -19.77
CA SER A 338 -9.73 -13.97 -19.44
C SER A 338 -10.62 -14.74 -18.47
N ALA A 339 -11.20 -14.05 -17.47
CA ALA A 339 -12.21 -14.62 -16.57
C ALA A 339 -13.44 -15.09 -17.34
N ALA A 340 -14.01 -14.24 -18.20
CA ALA A 340 -15.18 -14.62 -19.01
C ALA A 340 -14.88 -15.82 -19.94
N ARG A 341 -13.66 -15.90 -20.50
CA ARG A 341 -13.23 -17.07 -21.28
C ARG A 341 -13.18 -18.32 -20.42
N TRP A 342 -12.52 -18.23 -19.26
CA TRP A 342 -12.37 -19.36 -18.34
C TRP A 342 -13.73 -19.89 -17.85
N LEU A 343 -14.66 -19.01 -17.46
CA LEU A 343 -16.01 -19.41 -17.02
C LEU A 343 -16.80 -20.11 -18.13
N ARG A 344 -16.68 -19.67 -19.39
CA ARG A 344 -17.29 -20.37 -20.53
C ARG A 344 -16.67 -21.75 -20.75
N THR A 345 -15.34 -21.84 -20.71
CA THR A 345 -14.66 -23.14 -20.87
C THR A 345 -14.99 -24.08 -19.72
N HIS A 346 -15.09 -23.57 -18.49
CA HIS A 346 -15.53 -24.33 -17.33
C HIS A 346 -16.93 -24.94 -17.54
N ALA A 347 -17.89 -24.16 -18.04
CA ALA A 347 -19.22 -24.67 -18.37
C ALA A 347 -19.15 -25.84 -19.37
N THR A 348 -18.31 -25.74 -20.41
CA THR A 348 -18.09 -26.86 -21.34
C THR A 348 -17.43 -28.08 -20.67
N VAL A 349 -16.49 -27.88 -19.74
CA VAL A 349 -15.91 -28.98 -18.94
C VAL A 349 -17.00 -29.69 -18.13
N ARG A 350 -17.92 -28.94 -17.51
CA ARG A 350 -19.05 -29.50 -16.74
C ARG A 350 -20.02 -30.27 -17.62
N GLU A 351 -20.38 -29.73 -18.77
CA GLU A 351 -21.24 -30.42 -19.75
C GLU A 351 -20.65 -31.77 -20.18
N LEU A 352 -19.35 -31.82 -20.47
CA LEU A 352 -18.66 -33.06 -20.83
C LEU A 352 -18.62 -34.07 -19.68
N ASP A 353 -18.32 -33.61 -18.47
CA ASP A 353 -18.27 -34.48 -17.27
C ASP A 353 -19.65 -35.07 -16.96
N GLU A 354 -20.72 -34.27 -17.05
CA GLU A 354 -22.10 -34.69 -16.81
C GLU A 354 -22.65 -35.60 -17.91
N ALA A 355 -22.20 -35.43 -19.16
CA ALA A 355 -22.51 -36.32 -20.27
C ALA A 355 -21.77 -37.67 -20.20
N GLY A 356 -20.80 -37.82 -19.30
CA GLY A 356 -19.98 -39.02 -19.15
C GLY A 356 -18.71 -39.04 -20.02
N ASP A 357 -18.44 -37.97 -20.77
CA ASP A 357 -17.24 -37.78 -21.60
C ASP A 357 -16.03 -37.31 -20.77
N TYR A 358 -15.75 -38.03 -19.67
CA TYR A 358 -14.76 -37.65 -18.66
C TYR A 358 -13.35 -37.39 -19.23
N GLY A 359 -12.92 -38.18 -20.23
CA GLY A 359 -11.61 -38.00 -20.86
C GLY A 359 -11.48 -36.65 -21.57
N ASP A 360 -12.56 -36.18 -22.19
CA ASP A 360 -12.61 -34.90 -22.90
C ASP A 360 -12.75 -33.74 -21.91
N ALA A 361 -13.56 -33.92 -20.85
CA ALA A 361 -13.63 -32.98 -19.74
C ALA A 361 -12.26 -32.74 -19.10
N VAL A 362 -11.52 -33.82 -18.78
CA VAL A 362 -10.17 -33.74 -18.21
C VAL A 362 -9.21 -33.05 -19.17
N ARG A 363 -9.16 -33.44 -20.45
CA ARG A 363 -8.28 -32.77 -21.42
C ARG A 363 -8.57 -31.28 -21.53
N LEU A 364 -9.84 -30.91 -21.68
CA LEU A 364 -10.22 -29.50 -21.77
C LEU A 364 -9.87 -28.72 -20.50
N ALA A 365 -9.92 -29.37 -19.34
CA ALA A 365 -9.63 -28.76 -18.05
C ALA A 365 -8.14 -28.58 -17.75
N ILE A 366 -7.28 -29.54 -18.12
CA ILE A 366 -5.87 -29.57 -17.64
C ILE A 366 -4.83 -29.34 -18.74
N ASP A 367 -5.14 -29.56 -20.01
CA ASP A 367 -4.17 -29.43 -21.12
C ASP A 367 -3.75 -27.97 -21.30
N ALA A 368 -2.49 -27.67 -20.96
CA ALA A 368 -1.94 -26.32 -21.04
C ALA A 368 -1.57 -25.90 -22.48
N ASP A 369 -1.39 -26.87 -23.39
CA ASP A 369 -1.05 -26.61 -24.79
C ASP A 369 -2.29 -26.27 -25.63
N ARG A 370 -3.49 -26.46 -25.06
CA ARG A 370 -4.76 -26.07 -25.68
C ARG A 370 -5.08 -24.59 -25.46
N PRO A 371 -5.08 -23.75 -26.51
CA PRO A 371 -5.36 -22.32 -26.36
C PRO A 371 -6.81 -22.01 -25.96
N ASP A 372 -7.72 -22.95 -26.22
CA ASP A 372 -9.14 -22.93 -25.87
C ASP A 372 -9.45 -23.62 -24.53
N GLY A 373 -8.44 -24.21 -23.88
CA GLY A 373 -8.57 -24.96 -22.62
C GLY A 373 -8.71 -24.09 -21.37
N ALA A 374 -9.24 -24.69 -20.30
CA ALA A 374 -9.48 -24.01 -19.04
C ALA A 374 -8.17 -23.57 -18.38
N THR A 375 -7.13 -24.42 -18.42
CA THR A 375 -5.78 -24.08 -17.92
C THR A 375 -5.24 -22.82 -18.58
N ALA A 376 -5.27 -22.73 -19.92
CA ALA A 376 -4.74 -21.58 -20.64
C ALA A 376 -5.50 -20.29 -20.31
N ALA A 377 -6.84 -20.34 -20.27
CA ALA A 377 -7.66 -19.20 -19.91
C ALA A 377 -7.43 -18.73 -18.46
N PHE A 378 -7.29 -19.68 -17.53
CA PHE A 378 -6.98 -19.41 -16.13
C PHE A 378 -5.58 -18.80 -15.95
N LEU A 379 -4.56 -19.34 -16.61
CA LEU A 379 -3.19 -18.79 -16.51
C LEU A 379 -3.12 -17.35 -17.03
N ALA A 380 -3.81 -17.06 -18.15
CA ALA A 380 -3.94 -15.69 -18.64
C ALA A 380 -4.61 -14.78 -17.60
N LEU A 381 -5.69 -15.25 -16.96
CA LEU A 381 -6.35 -14.52 -15.87
C LEU A 381 -5.38 -14.25 -14.69
N ASP A 382 -4.65 -15.26 -14.20
CA ASP A 382 -3.71 -15.08 -13.09
C ASP A 382 -2.59 -14.09 -13.44
N ASP A 383 -2.08 -14.14 -14.67
CA ASP A 383 -1.05 -13.22 -15.14
C ASP A 383 -1.56 -11.78 -15.25
N HIS A 384 -2.75 -11.57 -15.79
CA HIS A 384 -3.36 -10.24 -15.85
C HIS A 384 -3.71 -9.69 -14.46
N LEU A 385 -4.20 -10.54 -13.55
CA LEU A 385 -4.43 -10.13 -12.15
C LEU A 385 -3.12 -9.76 -11.45
N ARG A 386 -2.05 -10.52 -11.67
CA ARG A 386 -0.73 -10.19 -11.14
C ARG A 386 -0.21 -8.87 -11.70
N ALA A 387 -0.30 -8.68 -13.02
CA ALA A 387 0.12 -7.44 -13.67
C ALA A 387 -0.72 -6.23 -13.20
N ALA A 388 -2.02 -6.41 -12.98
CA ALA A 388 -2.88 -5.38 -12.41
C ALA A 388 -2.47 -5.02 -10.97
N ILE A 389 -2.17 -6.01 -10.11
CA ILE A 389 -1.67 -5.77 -8.74
C ILE A 389 -0.35 -4.99 -8.80
N ASP A 390 0.57 -5.38 -9.68
CA ASP A 390 1.87 -4.72 -9.85
C ASP A 390 1.68 -3.27 -10.35
N ALA A 391 0.79 -3.05 -11.32
CA ALA A 391 0.45 -1.72 -11.83
C ALA A 391 -0.19 -0.82 -10.76
N ALA A 392 -1.14 -1.34 -9.98
CA ALA A 392 -1.78 -0.60 -8.89
C ALA A 392 -0.77 -0.20 -7.80
N ARG A 393 0.16 -1.09 -7.46
CA ARG A 393 1.26 -0.79 -6.52
C ARG A 393 2.22 0.26 -7.06
N GLN A 394 2.58 0.15 -8.34
CA GLN A 394 3.46 1.12 -8.97
C GLN A 394 2.81 2.50 -9.01
N SER A 395 1.52 2.59 -9.35
CA SER A 395 0.75 3.84 -9.29
C SER A 395 0.78 4.43 -7.87
N PHE A 396 0.47 3.63 -6.86
CA PHE A 396 0.54 4.07 -5.46
C PHE A 396 1.94 4.57 -5.07
N PHE A 397 2.99 3.88 -5.51
CA PHE A 397 4.37 4.27 -5.26
C PHE A 397 4.74 5.58 -5.97
N ASP A 398 4.34 5.73 -7.23
CA ASP A 398 4.60 6.93 -8.03
C ASP A 398 3.86 8.14 -7.47
N ASP A 399 2.61 7.97 -7.05
CA ASP A 399 1.81 9.00 -6.38
C ASP A 399 2.45 9.41 -5.05
N THR A 400 2.90 8.44 -4.25
CA THR A 400 3.58 8.68 -2.97
C THR A 400 4.93 9.39 -3.17
N THR A 401 5.69 8.98 -4.19
CA THR A 401 7.02 9.54 -4.50
C THR A 401 6.90 10.94 -5.11
N ASN A 402 5.90 11.18 -5.96
CA ASN A 402 5.61 12.51 -6.50
C ASN A 402 5.12 13.45 -5.40
N ALA A 403 4.29 12.96 -4.47
CA ALA A 403 3.93 13.71 -3.27
C ALA A 403 5.16 14.05 -2.42
N SER A 404 6.09 13.11 -2.21
CA SER A 404 7.35 13.34 -1.50
C SER A 404 8.25 14.38 -2.20
N ARG A 405 8.41 14.31 -3.53
CA ARG A 405 9.15 15.30 -4.32
C ARG A 405 8.54 16.70 -4.24
N ALA A 406 7.21 16.80 -4.20
CA ALA A 406 6.53 18.08 -3.97
C ALA A 406 6.80 18.64 -2.56
N LEU A 407 6.88 17.77 -1.54
CA LEU A 407 7.17 18.14 -0.15
C LEU A 407 8.64 18.53 0.08
N THR A 408 9.60 17.93 -0.61
CA THR A 408 11.03 18.29 -0.50
C THR A 408 11.33 19.68 -1.09
N LEU A 409 10.65 20.07 -2.17
CA LEU A 409 10.69 21.44 -2.70
C LEU A 409 10.07 22.45 -1.73
N LEU A 410 9.03 22.05 -0.99
CA LEU A 410 8.44 22.86 0.08
C LEU A 410 9.41 23.10 1.24
N ALA A 411 10.15 22.08 1.69
CA ALA A 411 11.09 22.20 2.80
C ALA A 411 12.17 23.27 2.50
N SER A 412 12.76 23.18 1.31
CA SER A 412 13.76 24.14 0.84
C SER A 412 13.16 25.53 0.58
N GLY A 413 11.92 25.60 0.06
CA GLY A 413 11.17 26.84 -0.11
C GLY A 413 10.91 27.59 1.20
N TRP A 414 10.51 26.89 2.27
CA TRP A 414 10.27 27.50 3.58
C TRP A 414 11.53 28.03 4.26
N ILE A 415 12.69 27.38 4.05
CA ILE A 415 13.98 27.90 4.53
C ILE A 415 14.29 29.23 3.86
N VAL A 416 14.15 29.31 2.54
CA VAL A 416 14.41 30.55 1.78
C VAL A 416 13.44 31.66 2.19
N LEU A 417 12.13 31.36 2.26
CA LEU A 417 11.11 32.32 2.65
C LEU A 417 11.28 32.80 4.10
N GLY A 418 11.69 31.90 5.01
CA GLY A 418 11.99 32.25 6.41
C GLY A 418 13.17 33.22 6.52
N VAL A 419 14.24 33.00 5.75
CA VAL A 419 15.40 33.91 5.69
C VAL A 419 14.98 35.28 5.15
N VAL A 420 14.20 35.32 4.06
CA VAL A 420 13.68 36.57 3.48
C VAL A 420 12.80 37.33 4.50
N ALA A 421 11.94 36.62 5.23
CA ALA A 421 11.09 37.22 6.26
C ALA A 421 11.92 37.79 7.42
N ALA A 422 12.91 37.04 7.92
CA ALA A 422 13.78 37.50 9.00
C ALA A 422 14.60 38.75 8.60
N LEU A 423 15.15 38.77 7.38
CA LEU A 423 15.85 39.93 6.84
C LEU A 423 14.92 41.14 6.65
N GLY A 424 13.69 40.91 6.18
CA GLY A 424 12.67 41.96 6.03
C GLY A 424 12.27 42.60 7.36
N VAL A 425 12.03 41.78 8.40
CA VAL A 425 11.77 42.27 9.77
C VAL A 425 12.94 43.09 10.30
N GLY A 426 14.18 42.59 10.14
CA GLY A 426 15.39 43.28 10.58
C GLY A 426 15.60 44.63 9.90
N ALA A 427 15.49 44.67 8.56
CA ALA A 427 15.64 45.89 7.77
C ALA A 427 14.54 46.92 8.09
N GLY A 428 13.29 46.49 8.17
CA GLY A 428 12.14 47.35 8.43
C GLY A 428 12.19 48.04 9.80
N ILE A 429 12.72 47.36 10.83
CA ILE A 429 12.80 47.92 12.18
C ILE A 429 14.07 48.76 12.36
N THR A 430 15.20 48.35 11.78
CA THR A 430 16.45 49.13 11.84
C THR A 430 16.37 50.46 11.09
N GLN A 431 15.68 50.50 9.95
CA GLN A 431 15.41 51.75 9.23
C GLN A 431 14.64 52.74 10.11
N ARG A 432 13.63 52.28 10.86
CA ARG A 432 12.87 53.13 11.78
C ARG A 432 13.66 53.54 13.02
N LEU A 433 14.49 52.65 13.58
CA LEU A 433 15.37 53.00 14.71
C LEU A 433 16.39 54.11 14.35
N ARG A 434 16.78 54.22 13.07
CA ARG A 434 17.64 55.30 12.58
C ARG A 434 16.92 56.64 12.43
N GLU A 435 15.59 56.65 12.26
CA GLU A 435 14.79 57.89 12.18
C GLU A 435 14.59 58.56 13.56
N TYR A 436 14.85 57.84 14.66
CA TYR A 436 14.73 58.36 16.04
C TYR A 436 16.07 58.71 16.70
N ARG A 437 17.20 58.54 15.98
CA ARG A 437 18.52 59.04 16.37
C ARG A 437 18.80 60.32 15.62
#